data_AF-A0A8H6STR4-F1
#
_entry.id   AF-A0A8H6STR4-F1
#
_cell.length_a   1.000
_cell.length_b   1.000
_cell.length_c   1.000
_cell.angle_alpha   90.00
_cell.angle_beta   90.00
_cell.angle_gamma   90.00
#
_symmetry.space_group_name_H-M   'P 1'
#
loop_
_entity.id
_entity.type
_entity.pdbx_description
1 polymer ?
#
loop_
_entity_poly.entity_id
_entity_poly.type
_entity_poly.pdbx_seq_one_letter_code
_entity_poly.pdbx_strand_id
1 'polypeptide(L)'
;MDALTPPPQYTSERSNADAPAGTTPPLQLQVPEYSLPTSFTIGAQTTHPFVQVSQLKNHLALLHAFAELKLKVEALAPSPDMSILHLPENKERRWTVFVGMAVERFERWCKALPPTTKYDKGIATILPPIDVIMVWHAYLLNPGWYAEDLARVDGLGGLARVSEGFGNSLSDELGDIACKPSPERIDNWTRTTGTPFDPFESLTHLVTKELACPKCRAIVYAPSMTEVGDGYLQAGFSFACEACGFEITRDTLALRKFVTDLSASDAGKVQDVMAETLLPRLANSG
;
A
#
# COMPACT_ATOMS: atom_id res chain seq x y z
N MET A 1 -22.76 18.58 40.79
CA MET A 1 -21.83 19.45 40.04
C MET A 1 -20.45 18.90 40.31
N ASP A 2 -20.09 17.82 39.62
CA ASP A 2 -18.81 17.17 39.82
C ASP A 2 -17.76 17.84 38.94
N ALA A 3 -16.71 18.31 39.59
CA ALA A 3 -15.62 19.04 38.98
C ALA A 3 -14.79 18.11 38.08
N LEU A 4 -14.75 18.41 36.79
CA LEU A 4 -13.85 17.79 35.82
C LEU A 4 -12.40 18.13 36.19
N THR A 5 -11.64 17.14 36.65
CA THR A 5 -10.18 17.26 36.74
C THR A 5 -9.58 17.35 35.34
N PRO A 6 -8.73 18.35 35.05
CA PRO A 6 -8.08 18.46 33.76
C PRO A 6 -7.04 17.35 33.57
N PRO A 7 -6.78 16.93 32.32
CA PRO A 7 -5.77 15.93 32.03
C PRO A 7 -4.36 16.45 32.36
N PRO A 8 -3.41 15.57 32.71
CA PRO A 8 -2.04 15.97 33.03
C PRO A 8 -1.37 16.63 31.82
N GLN A 9 -0.69 17.76 32.06
CA GLN A 9 0.11 18.44 31.05
C GLN A 9 1.37 17.62 30.73
N TYR A 10 1.61 17.36 29.45
CA TYR A 10 2.87 16.81 28.98
C TYR A 10 3.87 17.95 28.78
N THR A 11 4.91 18.00 29.62
CA THR A 11 6.07 18.87 29.40
C THR A 11 7.07 18.18 28.49
N SER A 12 7.36 18.82 27.35
CA SER A 12 8.38 18.39 26.39
C SER A 12 9.74 19.01 26.73
N GLU A 13 10.30 18.67 27.88
CA GLU A 13 11.66 19.11 28.24
C GLU A 13 12.56 17.90 28.47
N ARG A 14 13.51 17.69 27.55
CA ARG A 14 14.71 16.88 27.81
C ARG A 14 15.61 17.69 28.73
N SER A 15 15.51 17.46 30.04
CA SER A 15 16.51 17.93 30.97
C SER A 15 17.71 16.98 30.97
N ASN A 16 18.74 17.35 30.22
CA ASN A 16 20.11 16.96 30.54
C ASN A 16 20.52 17.75 31.80
N ALA A 17 20.68 17.08 32.93
CA ALA A 17 21.33 17.64 34.09
C ALA A 17 22.12 16.55 34.83
N ASP A 18 23.33 16.95 35.22
CA ASP A 18 24.45 16.16 35.71
C ASP A 18 24.17 15.18 36.86
N ALA A 19 24.90 14.07 36.83
CA ALA A 19 24.90 13.06 37.87
C ALA A 19 25.66 13.51 39.13
N PRO A 20 25.14 13.20 40.33
CA PRO A 20 25.97 12.80 41.44
C PRO A 20 25.70 11.33 41.81
N ALA A 21 26.80 10.62 42.08
CA ALA A 21 26.82 9.24 42.52
C ALA A 21 25.99 9.05 43.79
N GLY A 22 24.87 8.34 43.68
CA GLY A 22 24.01 7.94 44.78
C GLY A 22 23.26 6.67 44.41
N THR A 23 23.41 5.65 45.25
CA THR A 23 22.87 4.31 45.07
C THR A 23 21.34 4.31 45.17
N THR A 24 20.65 4.52 44.05
CA THR A 24 19.18 4.38 43.97
C THR A 24 18.86 3.05 43.28
N PRO A 25 18.05 2.14 43.88
CA PRO A 25 17.56 0.97 43.17
C PRO A 25 16.74 1.43 41.95
N PRO A 26 16.77 0.68 40.83
CA PRO A 26 16.08 1.10 39.62
C PRO A 26 14.60 1.28 39.93
N LEU A 27 14.08 2.49 39.71
CA LEU A 27 12.65 2.77 39.74
C LEU A 27 11.99 1.84 38.72
N GLN A 28 11.37 0.76 39.20
CA GLN A 28 10.43 0.00 38.40
C GLN A 28 9.29 0.96 38.06
N LEU A 29 9.23 1.41 36.80
CA LEU A 29 8.02 2.01 36.26
C LEU A 29 6.94 0.92 36.32
N GLN A 30 6.13 0.92 37.39
CA GLN A 30 4.85 0.24 37.39
C GLN A 30 3.96 1.00 36.41
N VAL A 31 3.87 0.49 35.19
CA VAL A 31 2.91 0.99 34.20
C VAL A 31 1.52 0.73 34.79
N PRO A 32 0.66 1.75 34.99
CA PRO A 32 -0.68 1.53 35.51
C PRO A 32 -1.42 0.55 34.62
N GLU A 33 -2.05 -0.45 35.22
CA GLU A 33 -2.88 -1.42 34.51
C GLU A 33 -4.15 -0.71 34.01
N TYR A 34 -4.11 -0.23 32.78
CA TYR A 34 -5.21 0.53 32.18
C TYR A 34 -6.23 -0.45 31.59
N SER A 35 -7.35 -0.67 32.28
CA SER A 35 -8.48 -1.42 31.73
C SER A 35 -9.36 -0.47 30.90
N LEU A 36 -9.40 -0.67 29.58
CA LEU A 36 -10.24 0.14 28.70
C LEU A 36 -11.73 -0.16 28.94
N PRO A 37 -12.61 0.86 28.97
CA PRO A 37 -14.05 0.66 29.09
C PRO A 37 -14.59 -0.16 27.91
N THR A 38 -15.42 -1.16 28.20
CA THR A 38 -16.07 -2.01 27.18
C THR A 38 -17.29 -1.34 26.51
N SER A 39 -17.72 -0.20 27.04
CA SER A 39 -18.80 0.61 26.50
C SER A 39 -18.64 2.07 26.89
N PHE A 40 -19.08 2.97 26.01
CA PHE A 40 -19.13 4.40 26.22
C PHE A 40 -20.58 4.88 26.10
N THR A 41 -21.01 5.78 26.99
CA THR A 41 -22.33 6.41 26.87
C THR A 41 -22.15 7.77 26.20
N ILE A 42 -22.69 7.92 24.99
CA ILE A 42 -22.70 9.18 24.22
C ILE A 42 -24.16 9.65 24.16
N GLY A 43 -24.49 10.67 24.96
CA GLY A 43 -25.87 11.13 25.10
C GLY A 43 -26.77 10.04 25.68
N ALA A 44 -27.81 9.64 24.95
CA ALA A 44 -28.75 8.58 25.35
C ALA A 44 -28.36 7.18 24.83
N GLN A 45 -27.26 7.06 24.08
CA GLN A 45 -26.85 5.79 23.49
C GLN A 45 -25.61 5.22 24.17
N THR A 46 -25.63 3.92 24.44
CA THR A 46 -24.46 3.16 24.83
C THR A 46 -23.86 2.53 23.59
N THR A 47 -22.61 2.85 23.31
CA THR A 47 -21.85 2.33 22.16
C THR A 47 -20.65 1.53 22.65
N HIS A 48 -20.14 0.64 21.80
CA HIS A 48 -18.92 -0.11 22.05
C HIS A 48 -17.73 0.57 21.37
N PRO A 49 -16.49 0.32 21.85
CA PRO A 49 -15.29 0.78 21.16
C PRO A 49 -15.32 0.33 19.70
N PHE A 50 -15.17 1.29 18.77
CA PHE A 50 -15.10 1.00 17.34
C PHE A 50 -13.85 0.19 16.97
N VAL A 51 -12.76 0.36 17.73
CA VAL A 51 -11.49 -0.35 17.56
C VAL A 51 -11.12 -1.06 18.87
N GLN A 52 -10.71 -2.32 18.76
CA GLN A 52 -10.26 -3.14 19.88
C GLN A 52 -8.74 -3.04 20.09
N VAL A 53 -8.27 -3.33 21.31
CA VAL A 53 -6.83 -3.32 21.65
C VAL A 53 -6.04 -4.31 20.80
N SER A 54 -6.61 -5.49 20.51
CA SER A 54 -6.00 -6.50 19.62
C SER A 54 -5.77 -5.94 18.22
N GLN A 55 -6.77 -5.26 17.65
CA GLN A 55 -6.67 -4.61 16.35
C GLN A 55 -5.59 -3.53 16.33
N LEU A 56 -5.50 -2.71 17.39
CA LEU A 56 -4.43 -1.71 17.53
C LEU A 56 -3.04 -2.36 17.58
N LYS A 57 -2.88 -3.42 18.36
CA LYS A 57 -1.61 -4.18 18.44
C LYS A 57 -1.22 -4.75 17.09
N ASN A 58 -2.17 -5.34 16.36
CA ASN A 58 -1.91 -5.92 15.04
C ASN A 58 -1.56 -4.83 14.01
N HIS A 59 -2.23 -3.66 14.05
CA HIS A 59 -1.89 -2.53 13.21
C HIS A 59 -0.47 -2.00 13.51
N LEU A 60 -0.11 -1.85 14.79
CA LEU A 60 1.24 -1.45 15.17
C LEU A 60 2.30 -2.46 14.72
N ALA A 61 2.00 -3.76 14.80
CA ALA A 61 2.87 -4.81 14.26
C ALA A 61 3.03 -4.70 12.75
N LEU A 62 1.96 -4.39 12.02
CA LEU A 62 2.00 -4.13 10.58
C LEU A 62 2.91 -2.93 10.25
N LEU A 63 2.75 -1.81 10.96
CA LEU A 63 3.60 -0.62 10.76
C LEU A 63 5.06 -0.91 11.09
N HIS A 64 5.31 -1.72 12.12
CA HIS A 64 6.66 -2.19 12.43
C HIS A 64 7.25 -3.02 11.29
N ALA A 65 6.48 -3.95 10.71
CA ALA A 65 6.90 -4.75 9.57
C ALA A 65 7.23 -3.88 8.34
N PHE A 66 6.49 -2.79 8.09
CA PHE A 66 6.84 -1.82 7.03
C PHE A 66 8.16 -1.10 7.32
N ALA A 67 8.40 -0.71 8.58
CA ALA A 67 9.66 -0.08 8.97
C ALA A 67 10.85 -1.05 8.81
N GLU A 68 10.70 -2.31 9.21
CA GLU A 68 11.72 -3.35 9.00
C GLU A 68 11.96 -3.61 7.50
N LEU A 69 10.90 -3.66 6.70
CA LEU A 69 11.02 -3.82 5.25
C LEU A 69 11.86 -2.69 4.64
N LYS A 70 11.59 -1.44 5.03
CA LYS A 70 12.38 -0.28 4.60
C LYS A 70 13.84 -0.40 5.00
N LEU A 71 14.13 -0.75 6.25
CA LEU A 71 15.51 -0.95 6.72
C LEU A 71 16.24 -2.04 5.92
N LYS A 72 15.57 -3.16 5.62
CA LYS A 72 16.12 -4.24 4.79
C LYS A 72 16.45 -3.76 3.37
N VAL A 73 15.53 -3.03 2.73
CA VAL A 73 15.73 -2.45 1.39
C VAL A 73 16.90 -1.45 1.39
N GLU A 74 16.98 -0.59 2.41
CA GLU A 74 18.07 0.38 2.54
C GLU A 74 19.42 -0.28 2.86
N ALA A 75 19.42 -1.48 3.43
CA ALA A 75 20.61 -2.26 3.72
C ALA A 75 21.09 -3.13 2.55
N LEU A 76 20.31 -3.24 1.45
CA LEU A 76 20.73 -3.98 0.26
C LEU A 76 22.06 -3.44 -0.25
N ALA A 77 23.09 -4.26 -0.17
CA ALA A 77 24.39 -4.01 -0.78
C ALA A 77 24.31 -4.39 -2.28
N PRO A 78 25.07 -3.73 -3.16
CA PRO A 78 25.25 -4.19 -4.53
C PRO A 78 25.91 -5.58 -4.49
N SER A 79 25.15 -6.64 -4.73
CA SER A 79 25.67 -7.97 -5.00
C SER A 79 25.81 -8.19 -6.51
N PRO A 80 26.60 -9.16 -6.97
CA PRO A 80 26.69 -9.49 -8.40
C PRO A 80 25.32 -9.76 -9.02
N ASP A 81 24.43 -10.45 -8.30
CA ASP A 81 23.06 -10.77 -8.75
C ASP A 81 22.16 -9.53 -8.81
N MET A 82 22.36 -8.56 -7.91
CA MET A 82 21.63 -7.28 -7.88
C MET A 82 22.23 -6.24 -8.84
N SER A 83 23.41 -6.50 -9.42
CA SER A 83 24.03 -5.59 -10.39
C SER A 83 23.22 -5.49 -11.68
N ILE A 84 22.51 -6.57 -12.03
CA ILE A 84 21.56 -6.63 -13.15
C ILE A 84 20.37 -5.68 -12.93
N LEU A 85 20.09 -5.31 -11.67
CA LEU A 85 18.94 -4.48 -11.32
C LEU A 85 19.26 -2.98 -11.32
N HIS A 86 20.50 -2.56 -11.54
CA HIS A 86 20.89 -1.14 -11.58
C HIS A 86 20.34 -0.33 -10.38
N LEU A 87 20.30 -0.94 -9.20
CA LEU A 87 19.77 -0.29 -8.00
C LEU A 87 20.63 0.94 -7.64
N PRO A 88 20.00 2.08 -7.30
CA PRO A 88 20.74 3.26 -6.86
C PRO A 88 21.62 2.99 -5.63
N GLU A 89 22.76 3.67 -5.50
CA GLU A 89 23.56 3.61 -4.27
C GLU A 89 22.89 4.38 -3.12
N ASN A 90 22.17 5.46 -3.45
CA ASN A 90 21.47 6.28 -2.48
C ASN A 90 20.26 5.52 -1.88
N LYS A 91 20.22 5.44 -0.55
CA LYS A 91 19.19 4.72 0.22
C LYS A 91 17.77 5.16 -0.10
N GLU A 92 17.52 6.46 -0.18
CA GLU A 92 16.18 7.00 -0.47
C GLU A 92 15.75 6.64 -1.89
N ARG A 93 16.66 6.75 -2.86
CA ARG A 93 16.38 6.34 -4.24
C ARG A 93 16.11 4.84 -4.37
N ARG A 94 16.82 3.99 -3.61
CA ARG A 94 16.51 2.54 -3.54
C ARG A 94 15.11 2.29 -3.02
N TRP A 95 14.75 2.98 -1.94
CA TRP A 95 13.40 2.87 -1.39
C TRP A 95 12.34 3.27 -2.41
N THR A 96 12.52 4.38 -3.13
CA THR A 96 11.59 4.83 -4.18
C THR A 96 11.42 3.79 -5.29
N VAL A 97 12.53 3.22 -5.79
CA VAL A 97 12.49 2.16 -6.81
C VAL A 97 11.75 0.93 -6.28
N PHE A 98 12.06 0.51 -5.05
CA PHE A 98 11.42 -0.65 -4.42
C PHE A 98 9.91 -0.44 -4.26
N VAL A 99 9.48 0.75 -3.83
CA VAL A 99 8.05 1.10 -3.76
C VAL A 99 7.42 1.05 -5.16
N GLY A 100 8.13 1.50 -6.20
CA GLY A 100 7.67 1.36 -7.59
C GLY A 100 7.44 -0.10 -8.01
N MET A 101 8.32 -1.01 -7.61
CA MET A 101 8.16 -2.46 -7.82
C MET A 101 6.98 -3.03 -7.02
N ALA A 102 6.78 -2.57 -5.78
CA ALA A 102 5.65 -2.96 -4.96
C ALA A 102 4.32 -2.52 -5.60
N VAL A 103 4.28 -1.34 -6.23
CA VAL A 103 3.12 -0.86 -7.01
C VAL A 103 2.86 -1.73 -8.23
N GLU A 104 3.90 -2.15 -8.96
CA GLU A 104 3.76 -3.12 -10.06
C GLU A 104 3.15 -4.45 -9.57
N ARG A 105 3.62 -4.96 -8.43
CA ARG A 105 3.08 -6.17 -7.80
C ARG A 105 1.64 -5.99 -7.32
N PHE A 106 1.31 -4.82 -6.79
CA PHE A 106 -0.06 -4.45 -6.43
C PHE A 106 -0.97 -4.44 -7.66
N GLU A 107 -0.53 -3.84 -8.78
CA GLU A 107 -1.30 -3.82 -10.03
C GLU A 107 -1.58 -5.25 -10.54
N ARG A 108 -0.58 -6.13 -10.51
CA ARG A 108 -0.73 -7.55 -10.87
C ARG A 108 -1.71 -8.27 -9.96
N TRP A 109 -1.62 -8.03 -8.65
CA TRP A 109 -2.55 -8.61 -7.68
C TRP A 109 -3.99 -8.17 -7.97
N CYS A 110 -4.24 -6.87 -8.15
CA CYS A 110 -5.56 -6.35 -8.50
C CYS A 110 -6.15 -7.03 -9.74
N LYS A 111 -5.35 -7.16 -10.81
CA LYS A 111 -5.75 -7.83 -12.06
C LYS A 111 -6.00 -9.33 -11.89
N ALA A 112 -5.32 -9.97 -10.94
CA ALA A 112 -5.44 -11.39 -10.64
C ALA A 112 -6.64 -11.72 -9.75
N LEU A 113 -7.21 -10.73 -9.06
CA LEU A 113 -8.35 -10.95 -8.18
C LEU A 113 -9.65 -11.15 -8.97
N PRO A 114 -10.35 -12.28 -8.80
CA PRO A 114 -11.62 -12.52 -9.48
C PRO A 114 -12.72 -11.58 -8.93
N PRO A 115 -13.47 -10.85 -9.79
CA PRO A 115 -14.48 -9.88 -9.37
C PRO A 115 -15.74 -10.52 -8.77
N THR A 116 -15.95 -11.82 -9.00
CA THR A 116 -17.15 -12.57 -8.60
C THR A 116 -16.97 -13.38 -7.31
N THR A 117 -15.75 -13.51 -6.80
CA THR A 117 -15.48 -14.32 -5.61
C THR A 117 -15.87 -13.57 -4.35
N LYS A 118 -16.69 -14.21 -3.51
CA LYS A 118 -16.98 -13.73 -2.16
C LYS A 118 -16.02 -14.37 -1.17
N TYR A 119 -15.55 -13.58 -0.22
CA TYR A 119 -14.61 -14.00 0.81
C TYR A 119 -15.27 -13.98 2.19
N ASP A 120 -16.46 -14.59 2.28
CA ASP A 120 -17.29 -14.57 3.49
C ASP A 120 -16.63 -15.28 4.70
N LYS A 121 -15.57 -16.04 4.46
CA LYS A 121 -14.80 -16.79 5.48
C LYS A 121 -13.35 -16.30 5.65
N GLY A 122 -13.04 -15.10 5.13
CA GLY A 122 -11.73 -14.48 5.19
C GLY A 122 -10.92 -14.54 3.89
N ILE A 123 -9.89 -13.71 3.81
CA ILE A 123 -9.00 -13.48 2.67
C ILE A 123 -7.56 -13.92 2.95
N ALA A 124 -7.28 -14.60 4.08
CA ALA A 124 -5.93 -14.92 4.53
C ALA A 124 -5.06 -15.62 3.45
N THR A 125 -5.64 -16.53 2.65
CA THR A 125 -4.93 -17.27 1.58
C THR A 125 -4.65 -16.44 0.33
N ILE A 126 -5.31 -15.30 0.17
CA ILE A 126 -5.14 -14.40 -0.97
C ILE A 126 -4.46 -13.08 -0.60
N LEU A 127 -4.18 -12.87 0.70
CA LEU A 127 -3.47 -11.70 1.18
C LEU A 127 -2.12 -11.59 0.47
N PRO A 128 -1.76 -10.42 -0.06
CA PRO A 128 -0.55 -10.28 -0.84
C PRO A 128 0.67 -10.17 0.10
N PRO A 129 1.90 -10.18 -0.42
CA PRO A 129 3.11 -9.98 0.39
C PRO A 129 3.18 -8.58 1.03
N ILE A 130 4.07 -8.43 2.01
CA ILE A 130 4.13 -7.24 2.87
C ILE A 130 4.36 -5.92 2.10
N ASP A 131 5.11 -5.94 1.00
CA ASP A 131 5.36 -4.77 0.15
C ASP A 131 4.09 -4.30 -0.57
N VAL A 132 3.26 -5.24 -1.01
CA VAL A 132 1.97 -4.96 -1.66
C VAL A 132 0.94 -4.50 -0.63
N ILE A 133 0.94 -5.10 0.56
CA ILE A 133 0.10 -4.64 1.67
C ILE A 133 0.47 -3.21 2.06
N MET A 134 1.75 -2.84 2.04
CA MET A 134 2.18 -1.46 2.31
C MET A 134 1.58 -0.47 1.29
N VAL A 135 1.62 -0.82 0.00
CA VAL A 135 1.01 0.01 -1.06
C VAL A 135 -0.51 0.09 -0.87
N TRP A 136 -1.17 -1.04 -0.63
CA TRP A 136 -2.61 -1.08 -0.42
C TRP A 136 -3.04 -0.30 0.83
N HIS A 137 -2.29 -0.42 1.93
CA HIS A 137 -2.50 0.36 3.14
C HIS A 137 -2.41 1.86 2.87
N ALA A 138 -1.37 2.32 2.16
CA ALA A 138 -1.23 3.74 1.80
C ALA A 138 -2.41 4.23 0.94
N TYR A 139 -2.96 3.37 0.08
CA TYR A 139 -4.14 3.68 -0.71
C TYR A 139 -5.42 3.79 0.15
N LEU A 140 -5.60 2.88 1.11
CA LEU A 140 -6.71 2.89 2.08
C LEU A 140 -6.73 4.15 2.98
N LEU A 141 -5.59 4.82 3.17
CA LEU A 141 -5.52 6.10 3.90
C LEU A 141 -6.24 7.25 3.19
N ASN A 142 -6.65 7.08 1.93
CA ASN A 142 -7.44 8.04 1.15
C ASN A 142 -8.81 7.43 0.80
N PRO A 143 -9.73 7.26 1.78
CA PRO A 143 -10.92 6.43 1.63
C PRO A 143 -11.89 6.93 0.55
N GLY A 144 -11.96 8.25 0.30
CA GLY A 144 -12.78 8.82 -0.77
C GLY A 144 -12.30 8.38 -2.16
N TRP A 145 -11.02 8.61 -2.46
CA TRP A 145 -10.41 8.18 -3.72
C TRP A 145 -10.43 6.66 -3.87
N TYR A 146 -10.17 5.93 -2.79
CA TYR A 146 -10.23 4.48 -2.78
C TYR A 146 -11.61 3.96 -3.18
N ALA A 147 -12.67 4.44 -2.53
CA ALA A 147 -14.04 4.01 -2.84
C ALA A 147 -14.46 4.38 -4.27
N GLU A 148 -14.07 5.57 -4.73
CA GLU A 148 -14.36 6.03 -6.08
C GLU A 148 -13.67 5.16 -7.14
N ASP A 149 -12.38 4.90 -6.98
CA ASP A 149 -11.61 4.10 -7.93
C ASP A 149 -12.06 2.64 -7.95
N LEU A 150 -12.42 2.05 -6.81
CA LEU A 150 -13.00 0.70 -6.76
C LEU A 150 -14.28 0.58 -7.60
N ALA A 151 -15.07 1.66 -7.71
CA ALA A 151 -16.29 1.69 -8.49
C ALA A 151 -16.03 2.02 -9.98
N ARG A 152 -15.04 2.87 -10.25
CA ARG A 152 -14.76 3.43 -11.59
C ARG A 152 -13.81 2.57 -12.42
N VAL A 153 -12.85 1.90 -11.80
CA VAL A 153 -11.80 1.16 -12.51
C VAL A 153 -12.19 -0.31 -12.62
N ASP A 154 -12.49 -0.76 -13.85
CA ASP A 154 -12.90 -2.15 -14.14
C ASP A 154 -11.98 -3.21 -13.52
N GLY A 155 -10.66 -2.96 -13.55
CA GLY A 155 -9.65 -3.87 -13.01
C GLY A 155 -9.61 -3.96 -11.48
N LEU A 156 -10.40 -3.18 -10.75
CA LEU A 156 -10.42 -3.16 -9.28
C LEU A 156 -11.64 -3.85 -8.66
N GLY A 157 -12.55 -4.42 -9.46
CA GLY A 157 -13.73 -5.10 -8.94
C GLY A 157 -13.41 -6.27 -7.99
N GLY A 158 -12.32 -7.00 -8.25
CA GLY A 158 -11.81 -8.02 -7.33
C GLY A 158 -11.31 -7.44 -6.01
N LEU A 159 -10.58 -6.32 -6.06
CA LEU A 159 -10.09 -5.62 -4.87
C LEU A 159 -11.23 -5.10 -3.99
N ALA A 160 -12.36 -4.68 -4.58
CA ALA A 160 -13.54 -4.29 -3.82
C ALA A 160 -14.07 -5.44 -2.96
N ARG A 161 -14.13 -6.66 -3.50
CA ARG A 161 -14.54 -7.87 -2.76
C ARG A 161 -13.58 -8.25 -1.66
N VAL A 162 -12.28 -8.11 -1.92
CA VAL A 162 -11.24 -8.34 -0.90
C VAL A 162 -11.37 -7.32 0.23
N SER A 163 -11.68 -6.06 -0.08
CA SER A 163 -11.86 -5.00 0.92
C SER A 163 -13.07 -5.24 1.81
N GLU A 164 -14.19 -5.69 1.22
CA GLU A 164 -15.39 -6.12 1.97
C GLU A 164 -15.05 -7.27 2.92
N GLY A 165 -14.32 -8.30 2.43
CA GLY A 165 -13.88 -9.44 3.24
C GLY A 165 -12.93 -9.03 4.38
N PHE A 166 -11.93 -8.21 4.06
CA PHE A 166 -10.96 -7.70 5.03
C PHE A 166 -11.64 -6.94 6.17
N GLY A 167 -12.58 -6.03 5.84
CA GLY A 167 -13.34 -5.28 6.83
C GLY A 167 -14.10 -6.17 7.84
N ASN A 168 -14.59 -7.31 7.38
CA ASN A 168 -15.32 -8.27 8.22
C ASN A 168 -14.39 -9.13 9.11
N SER A 169 -13.09 -9.23 8.78
CA SER A 169 -12.13 -10.13 9.42
C SER A 169 -10.84 -9.42 9.90
N LEU A 170 -10.88 -8.09 10.03
CA LEU A 170 -9.79 -7.17 10.37
C LEU A 170 -8.89 -7.58 11.55
N SER A 171 -9.42 -8.29 12.55
CA SER A 171 -8.64 -8.69 13.73
C SER A 171 -7.70 -9.87 13.45
N ASP A 172 -8.21 -10.93 12.81
CA ASP A 172 -7.48 -12.18 12.65
C ASP A 172 -6.47 -12.08 11.50
N GLU A 173 -6.89 -11.44 10.41
CA GLU A 173 -6.10 -11.32 9.20
C GLU A 173 -4.93 -10.36 9.33
N LEU A 174 -5.07 -9.31 10.14
CA LEU A 174 -3.97 -8.37 10.40
C LEU A 174 -2.85 -9.04 11.20
N GLY A 175 -3.20 -10.01 12.06
CA GLY A 175 -2.23 -10.90 12.71
C GLY A 175 -1.53 -11.80 11.70
N ASP A 176 -2.28 -12.41 10.77
CA ASP A 176 -1.73 -13.27 9.72
C ASP A 176 -0.75 -12.55 8.78
N ILE A 177 -0.92 -11.25 8.56
CA ILE A 177 0.02 -10.43 7.76
C ILE A 177 1.39 -10.34 8.43
N ALA A 178 1.42 -10.17 9.76
CA ALA A 178 2.64 -10.12 10.53
C ALA A 178 3.27 -11.51 10.77
N CYS A 179 2.52 -12.59 10.50
CA CYS A 179 3.00 -13.97 10.63
C CYS A 179 3.66 -14.48 9.35
N LYS A 180 4.34 -15.63 9.46
CA LYS A 180 4.92 -16.33 8.31
C LYS A 180 3.79 -16.81 7.38
N PRO A 181 3.85 -16.52 6.06
CA PRO A 181 2.82 -16.94 5.12
C PRO A 181 2.73 -18.47 5.01
N SER A 182 1.51 -18.99 4.82
CA SER A 182 1.29 -20.41 4.54
C SER A 182 1.79 -20.79 3.14
N PRO A 183 2.17 -22.06 2.89
CA PRO A 183 2.55 -22.53 1.56
C PRO A 183 1.45 -22.27 0.52
N GLU A 184 0.19 -22.50 0.89
CA GLU A 184 -0.96 -22.24 0.00
C GLU A 184 -1.05 -20.78 -0.45
N ARG A 185 -0.79 -19.83 0.46
CA ARG A 185 -0.77 -18.39 0.15
C ARG A 185 0.35 -18.04 -0.84
N ILE A 186 1.54 -18.63 -0.63
CA ILE A 186 2.70 -18.44 -1.51
C ILE A 186 2.43 -19.01 -2.91
N ASP A 187 1.90 -20.23 -2.98
CA ASP A 187 1.59 -20.91 -4.23
C ASP A 187 0.49 -20.17 -5.00
N ASN A 188 -0.56 -19.75 -4.29
CA ASN A 188 -1.66 -19.01 -4.89
C ASN A 188 -1.17 -17.66 -5.48
N TRP A 189 -0.35 -16.91 -4.73
CA TRP A 189 0.26 -15.68 -5.23
C TRP A 189 1.07 -15.93 -6.50
N THR A 190 2.02 -16.87 -6.44
CA THR A 190 2.95 -17.14 -7.55
C THR A 190 2.20 -17.57 -8.81
N ARG A 191 1.20 -18.44 -8.64
CA ARG A 191 0.34 -18.91 -9.74
C ARG A 191 -0.48 -17.79 -10.39
N THR A 192 -0.94 -16.82 -9.61
CA THR A 192 -1.90 -15.80 -10.08
C THR A 192 -1.24 -14.51 -10.54
N THR A 193 -0.11 -14.11 -9.94
CA THR A 193 0.62 -12.87 -10.28
C THR A 193 1.86 -13.10 -11.14
N GLY A 194 2.33 -14.35 -11.23
CA GLY A 194 3.55 -14.71 -11.97
C GLY A 194 4.83 -14.14 -11.38
N THR A 195 4.82 -13.69 -10.12
CA THR A 195 6.02 -13.21 -9.41
C THR A 195 6.22 -13.99 -8.11
N PRO A 196 7.47 -14.16 -7.63
CA PRO A 196 7.73 -14.74 -6.32
C PRO A 196 6.95 -14.04 -5.19
N PHE A 197 6.62 -14.77 -4.13
CA PHE A 197 5.96 -14.14 -2.96
C PHE A 197 6.93 -13.19 -2.26
N ASP A 198 8.20 -13.58 -2.11
CA ASP A 198 9.23 -12.72 -1.52
C ASP A 198 9.45 -11.46 -2.41
N PRO A 199 9.27 -10.24 -1.86
CA PRO A 199 9.56 -9.02 -2.60
C PRO A 199 11.00 -8.94 -3.12
N PHE A 200 11.98 -9.46 -2.38
CA PHE A 200 13.39 -9.36 -2.76
C PHE A 200 13.74 -10.28 -3.93
N GLU A 201 13.25 -11.53 -3.93
CA GLU A 201 13.39 -12.43 -5.07
C GLU A 201 12.73 -11.84 -6.32
N SER A 202 11.58 -11.19 -6.14
CA SER A 202 10.82 -10.60 -7.24
C SER A 202 11.48 -9.42 -7.93
N LEU A 203 12.47 -8.79 -7.28
CA LEU A 203 13.23 -7.71 -7.91
C LEU A 203 13.82 -8.20 -9.24
N THR A 204 14.36 -9.42 -9.27
CA THR A 204 14.96 -10.02 -10.48
C THR A 204 13.96 -10.44 -11.56
N HIS A 205 12.67 -10.50 -11.24
CA HIS A 205 11.61 -10.90 -12.18
C HIS A 205 10.89 -9.71 -12.83
N LEU A 206 10.99 -8.52 -12.25
CA LEU A 206 10.31 -7.31 -12.71
C LEU A 206 11.26 -6.40 -13.50
N VAL A 207 11.94 -6.99 -14.49
CA VAL A 207 12.99 -6.30 -15.27
C VAL A 207 12.44 -5.39 -16.38
N THR A 208 11.20 -5.61 -16.82
CA THR A 208 10.54 -4.79 -17.85
C THR A 208 9.11 -4.46 -17.47
N LYS A 209 8.60 -3.35 -17.98
CA LYS A 209 7.21 -2.92 -17.92
C LYS A 209 6.61 -2.91 -19.32
N GLU A 210 5.50 -3.62 -19.47
CA GLU A 210 4.66 -3.54 -20.66
C GLU A 210 3.94 -2.18 -20.72
N LEU A 211 4.08 -1.49 -21.85
CA LEU A 211 3.46 -0.20 -22.12
C LEU A 211 2.83 -0.18 -23.51
N ALA A 212 1.73 0.57 -23.66
CA ALA A 212 1.18 0.87 -24.98
C ALA A 212 1.70 2.23 -25.47
N CYS A 213 2.29 2.28 -26.66
CA CYS A 213 2.78 3.54 -27.23
C CYS A 213 1.64 4.57 -27.38
N PRO A 214 1.79 5.80 -26.84
CA PRO A 214 0.79 6.86 -26.97
C PRO A 214 0.39 7.20 -28.41
N LYS A 215 1.31 7.02 -29.36
CA LYS A 215 1.12 7.39 -30.78
C LYS A 215 0.58 6.24 -31.62
N CYS A 216 1.30 5.12 -31.70
CA CYS A 216 0.95 4.01 -32.60
C CYS A 216 0.23 2.84 -31.92
N ARG A 217 0.09 2.87 -30.57
CA ARG A 217 -0.52 1.80 -29.76
C ARG A 217 0.18 0.44 -29.80
N ALA A 218 1.37 0.36 -30.39
CA ALA A 218 2.21 -0.83 -30.29
C ALA A 218 2.53 -1.11 -28.82
N ILE A 219 2.45 -2.38 -28.43
CA ILE A 219 2.91 -2.86 -27.12
C ILE A 219 4.44 -2.90 -27.15
N VAL A 220 5.06 -2.26 -26.16
CA VAL A 220 6.51 -2.17 -25.99
C VAL A 220 6.88 -2.55 -24.57
N TYR A 221 8.13 -3.00 -24.37
CA TYR A 221 8.62 -3.45 -23.07
C TYR A 221 9.77 -2.55 -22.63
N ALA A 222 9.46 -1.54 -21.82
CA ALA A 222 10.47 -0.62 -21.29
C ALA A 222 11.24 -1.30 -20.14
N PRO A 223 12.58 -1.21 -20.10
CA PRO A 223 13.34 -1.65 -18.94
C PRO A 223 12.88 -0.94 -17.66
N SER A 224 12.73 -1.69 -16.57
CA SER A 224 12.34 -1.12 -15.27
C SER A 224 13.40 -0.14 -14.76
N MET A 225 14.68 -0.46 -14.99
CA MET A 225 15.83 0.35 -14.61
C MET A 225 16.93 0.22 -15.66
N THR A 226 17.71 1.27 -15.83
CA THR A 226 18.90 1.33 -16.68
C THR A 226 20.05 1.98 -15.94
N GLU A 227 21.28 1.80 -16.42
CA GLU A 227 22.47 2.50 -15.89
C GLU A 227 22.39 4.01 -16.08
N VAL A 228 21.77 4.46 -17.17
CA VAL A 228 21.67 5.87 -17.54
C VAL A 228 20.64 6.62 -16.67
N GLY A 229 19.66 5.91 -16.10
CA GLY A 229 18.63 6.51 -15.24
C GLY A 229 17.32 6.82 -15.95
N ASP A 230 17.09 6.26 -17.14
CA ASP A 230 15.91 6.45 -17.99
C ASP A 230 14.93 5.26 -17.98
N GLY A 231 15.12 4.28 -17.10
CA GLY A 231 14.18 3.18 -16.90
C GLY A 231 12.84 3.60 -16.30
N TYR A 232 11.82 2.75 -16.45
CA TYR A 232 10.43 3.04 -16.06
C TYR A 232 10.25 3.45 -14.59
N LEU A 233 11.05 2.90 -13.68
CA LEU A 233 11.00 3.22 -12.24
C LEU A 233 11.94 4.35 -11.82
N GLN A 234 12.69 4.92 -12.77
CA GLN A 234 13.66 5.99 -12.50
C GLN A 234 13.08 7.36 -12.86
N ALA A 235 13.54 8.42 -12.18
CA ALA A 235 12.96 9.76 -12.32
C ALA A 235 13.01 10.28 -13.77
N GLY A 236 14.07 9.94 -14.53
CA GLY A 236 14.29 10.37 -15.91
C GLY A 236 13.66 9.48 -16.99
N PHE A 237 12.60 8.72 -16.67
CA PHE A 237 12.00 7.77 -17.61
C PHE A 237 11.78 8.36 -19.02
N SER A 238 12.48 7.79 -20.00
CA SER A 238 12.30 8.05 -21.42
C SER A 238 12.58 6.76 -22.18
N PHE A 239 11.69 6.42 -23.11
CA PHE A 239 11.81 5.20 -23.91
C PHE A 239 11.34 5.45 -25.34
N ALA A 240 12.21 5.25 -26.33
CA ALA A 240 11.84 5.39 -27.73
C ALA A 240 11.04 4.17 -28.22
N CYS A 241 9.83 4.38 -28.73
CA CYS A 241 9.01 3.31 -29.28
C CYS A 241 9.68 2.65 -30.49
N GLU A 242 9.93 1.35 -30.40
CA GLU A 242 10.59 0.55 -31.44
C GLU A 242 9.83 0.54 -32.77
N ALA A 243 8.50 0.73 -32.74
CA ALA A 243 7.67 0.68 -33.94
C ALA A 243 7.56 2.03 -34.69
N CYS A 244 7.57 3.17 -33.99
CA CYS A 244 7.29 4.47 -34.60
C CYS A 244 8.26 5.60 -34.21
N GLY A 245 9.27 5.31 -33.39
CA GLY A 245 10.27 6.26 -32.92
C GLY A 245 9.74 7.33 -31.96
N PHE A 246 8.49 7.24 -31.51
CA PHE A 246 7.91 8.21 -30.57
C PHE A 246 8.56 8.06 -29.20
N GLU A 247 8.98 9.18 -28.61
CA GLU A 247 9.53 9.22 -27.25
C GLU A 247 8.41 9.07 -26.21
N ILE A 248 8.46 7.97 -25.45
CA ILE A 248 7.52 7.66 -24.38
C ILE A 248 8.11 8.14 -23.06
N THR A 249 7.45 9.12 -22.45
CA THR A 249 7.73 9.62 -21.10
C THR A 249 6.48 9.49 -20.21
N ARG A 250 6.61 9.74 -18.91
CA ARG A 250 5.46 9.76 -17.98
C ARG A 250 4.37 10.73 -18.43
N ASP A 251 4.77 11.92 -18.90
CA ASP A 251 3.84 12.96 -19.35
C ASP A 251 3.08 12.53 -20.60
N THR A 252 3.75 11.87 -21.56
CA THR A 252 3.07 11.39 -22.77
C THR A 252 2.08 10.25 -22.48
N LEU A 253 2.40 9.38 -21.53
CA LEU A 253 1.49 8.33 -21.06
C LEU A 253 0.28 8.94 -20.34
N ALA A 254 0.52 9.91 -19.45
CA ALA A 254 -0.53 10.63 -18.74
C ALA A 254 -1.45 11.40 -19.70
N LEU A 255 -0.88 12.11 -20.68
CA LEU A 255 -1.63 12.82 -21.71
C LEU A 255 -2.50 11.84 -22.53
N ARG A 256 -1.96 10.69 -22.93
CA ARG A 256 -2.74 9.68 -23.65
C ARG A 256 -3.88 9.13 -22.81
N LYS A 257 -3.64 8.86 -21.53
CA LYS A 257 -4.68 8.44 -20.58
C LYS A 257 -5.77 9.52 -20.48
N PHE A 258 -5.38 10.76 -20.23
CA PHE A 258 -6.30 11.90 -20.16
C PHE A 258 -7.14 12.07 -21.43
N VAL A 259 -6.53 12.02 -22.62
CA VAL A 259 -7.26 12.10 -23.89
C VAL A 259 -8.20 10.92 -24.07
N THR A 260 -7.80 9.73 -23.64
CA THR A 260 -8.67 8.54 -23.68
C THR A 260 -9.89 8.73 -22.80
N ASP A 261 -9.68 9.15 -21.56
CA ASP A 261 -10.73 9.43 -20.58
C ASP A 261 -11.67 10.54 -21.07
N LEU A 262 -11.14 11.61 -21.69
CA LEU A 262 -11.94 12.70 -22.27
C LEU A 262 -12.72 12.27 -23.53
N SER A 263 -12.17 11.34 -24.31
CA SER A 263 -12.78 10.83 -25.54
C SER A 263 -13.77 9.69 -25.29
N ALA A 264 -13.79 9.13 -24.09
CA ALA A 264 -14.74 8.09 -23.71
C ALA A 264 -16.15 8.68 -23.79
N SER A 265 -17.01 8.01 -24.55
CA SER A 265 -18.43 8.38 -24.65
C SER A 265 -19.10 8.20 -23.30
N ASP A 266 -19.68 9.26 -22.74
CA ASP A 266 -20.49 9.22 -21.51
C ASP A 266 -21.75 8.38 -21.77
N ALA A 267 -21.65 7.08 -21.53
CA ALA A 267 -22.78 6.15 -21.62
C ALA A 267 -23.59 6.13 -20.32
N GLY A 268 -23.35 7.09 -19.42
CA GLY A 268 -23.98 7.19 -18.11
C GLY A 268 -23.48 6.16 -17.10
N LYS A 269 -22.36 5.48 -17.36
CA LYS A 269 -21.77 4.53 -16.40
C LYS A 269 -20.78 5.25 -15.49
N VAL A 270 -20.64 4.74 -14.27
CA VAL A 270 -19.68 5.22 -13.26
C VAL A 270 -18.24 5.23 -13.82
N GLN A 271 -17.93 4.29 -14.71
CA GLN A 271 -16.61 4.11 -15.32
C GLN A 271 -16.28 5.19 -16.37
N ASP A 272 -17.29 5.87 -16.90
CA ASP A 272 -17.15 6.89 -17.95
C ASP A 272 -16.86 8.28 -17.35
N VAL A 273 -16.90 8.40 -16.03
CA VAL A 273 -16.76 9.65 -15.28
C VAL A 273 -15.30 9.89 -14.93
N MET A 274 -14.83 11.15 -14.99
CA MET A 274 -13.45 11.48 -14.59
C MET A 274 -13.25 11.24 -13.09
N ALA A 275 -12.01 10.91 -12.70
CA ALA A 275 -11.66 10.79 -11.29
C ALA A 275 -12.01 12.07 -10.51
N GLU A 276 -12.41 11.90 -9.25
CA GLU A 276 -12.87 12.93 -8.31
C GLU A 276 -14.24 13.54 -8.61
N THR A 277 -14.97 13.04 -9.62
CA THR A 277 -16.26 13.62 -10.02
C THR A 277 -17.47 12.75 -9.70
N LEU A 278 -17.26 11.54 -9.14
CA LEU A 278 -18.34 10.63 -8.74
C LEU A 278 -18.95 10.96 -7.37
N LEU A 279 -18.12 11.21 -6.36
CA LEU A 279 -18.61 11.48 -4.99
C LEU A 279 -19.54 12.69 -4.87
N PRO A 280 -19.28 13.84 -5.55
CA PRO A 280 -20.19 14.98 -5.54
C PRO A 280 -21.54 14.69 -6.22
N ARG A 281 -21.59 13.76 -7.18
CA ARG A 281 -22.82 13.40 -7.89
C ARG A 281 -23.72 12.50 -7.06
N LEU A 282 -23.15 11.55 -6.31
CA LEU A 282 -23.89 10.66 -5.42
C LEU A 282 -24.51 11.42 -4.21
N ALA A 283 -23.81 12.44 -3.71
CA ALA A 283 -24.31 13.29 -2.61
C ALA A 283 -25.50 14.19 -2.99
N ASN A 284 -25.67 14.49 -4.29
CA ASN A 284 -26.76 15.35 -4.80
C ASN A 284 -27.98 14.57 -5.30
N SER A 285 -27.96 13.24 -5.20
CA SER A 285 -29.06 12.34 -5.59
C SER A 285 -29.88 11.81 -4.40
N GLY A 286 -29.74 12.43 -3.22
CA GLY A 286 -30.50 12.13 -2.00
C GLY A 286 -31.56 13.19 -1.71
#